data_AF-A0A2V4C144-F1
#
_entry.id   AF-A0A2V4C144-F1
#
_cell.length_a   1.000
_cell.length_b   1.000
_cell.length_c   1.000
_cell.angle_alpha   90.00
_cell.angle_beta   90.00
_cell.angle_gamma   90.00
#
_symmetry.space_group_name_H-M   'P 1'
#
loop_
_entity.id
_entity.type
_entity.pdbx_description
1 polymer ?
#
loop_
_entity_poly.entity_id
_entity_poly.type
_entity_poly.pdbx_seq_one_letter_code
_entity_poly.pdbx_strand_id
1 'polypeptide(L)'
;MITAGQRKKMKKVFKTGYSKDVQKLLEEKVIWNKKGLPFSNSYITHVFNGRNTNNDIEEAIIELYQKRLYEETTITLRRKEIFSKKI
;
A
#
# COMPACT_ATOMS: atom_id res chain seq x y z
N MET A 1 -10.81 -9.95 1.96
CA MET A 1 -10.86 -9.53 0.54
C MET A 1 -11.01 -8.03 0.44
N ILE A 2 -10.17 -7.37 -0.38
CA ILE A 2 -10.29 -5.93 -0.65
C ILE A 2 -11.53 -5.63 -1.51
N THR A 3 -12.44 -4.85 -0.97
CA THR A 3 -13.67 -4.42 -1.66
C THR A 3 -13.42 -3.33 -2.69
N ALA A 4 -14.37 -3.14 -3.62
CA ALA A 4 -14.29 -2.07 -4.61
C ALA A 4 -14.23 -0.66 -3.98
N GLY A 5 -14.95 -0.45 -2.87
CA GLY A 5 -14.94 0.82 -2.13
C GLY A 5 -13.59 1.09 -1.46
N GLN A 6 -13.02 0.09 -0.80
CA GLN A 6 -11.68 0.17 -0.20
C GLN A 6 -10.61 0.43 -1.28
N ARG A 7 -10.66 -0.32 -2.39
CA ARG A 7 -9.77 -0.11 -3.54
C ARG A 7 -9.87 1.31 -4.12
N LYS A 8 -11.08 1.85 -4.25
CA LYS A 8 -11.29 3.23 -4.74
C LYS A 8 -10.62 4.26 -3.82
N LYS A 9 -10.65 4.06 -2.50
CA LYS A 9 -9.94 4.91 -1.54
C LYS A 9 -8.42 4.75 -1.67
N MET A 10 -7.93 3.51 -1.66
CA MET A 10 -6.51 3.22 -1.75
C MET A 10 -5.87 3.75 -3.03
N LYS A 11 -6.55 3.66 -4.19
CA LYS A 11 -6.06 4.20 -5.47
C LYS A 11 -5.77 5.70 -5.47
N LYS A 12 -6.33 6.48 -4.54
CA LYS A 12 -6.02 7.91 -4.43
C LYS A 12 -4.63 8.17 -3.84
N VAL A 13 -4.17 7.25 -3.00
CA VAL A 13 -2.87 7.30 -2.30
C VAL A 13 -1.84 6.42 -3.01
N PHE A 14 -2.29 5.30 -3.56
CA PHE A 14 -1.48 4.42 -4.40
C PHE A 14 -1.30 5.03 -5.78
N LYS A 15 -0.12 5.59 -6.00
CA LYS A 15 0.41 5.90 -7.33
C LYS A 15 0.82 4.62 -8.07
N THR A 16 1.52 4.78 -9.19
CA THR A 16 2.17 3.67 -9.90
C THR A 16 3.15 2.92 -8.99
N GLY A 17 3.38 1.64 -9.28
CA GLY A 17 4.41 0.84 -8.60
C GLY A 17 4.04 0.28 -7.23
N TYR A 18 2.83 0.52 -6.68
CA TYR A 18 2.45 0.03 -5.34
C TYR A 18 2.65 -1.49 -5.17
N SER A 19 2.46 -2.30 -6.22
CA SER A 19 2.64 -3.75 -6.14
C SER A 19 4.08 -4.15 -5.80
N LYS A 20 5.07 -3.39 -6.30
CA LYS A 20 6.49 -3.63 -6.00
C LYS A 20 6.81 -3.30 -4.54
N ASP A 21 6.22 -2.23 -4.02
CA ASP A 21 6.39 -1.85 -2.62
C ASP A 21 5.73 -2.85 -1.67
N VAL A 22 4.55 -3.36 -2.04
CA VAL A 22 3.89 -4.45 -1.31
C VAL A 22 4.76 -5.71 -1.34
N GLN A 23 5.29 -6.07 -2.52
CA GLN A 23 6.19 -7.21 -2.66
C GLN A 23 7.41 -7.06 -1.74
N LYS A 24 8.07 -5.90 -1.74
CA LYS A 24 9.20 -5.60 -0.88
C LYS A 24 8.84 -5.75 0.60
N LEU A 25 7.69 -5.23 1.02
CA LEU A 25 7.23 -5.32 2.41
C LEU A 25 6.97 -6.78 2.83
N LEU A 26 6.45 -7.61 1.94
CA LEU A 26 6.28 -9.05 2.17
C LEU A 26 7.64 -9.76 2.26
N GLU A 27 8.60 -9.40 1.41
CA GLU A 27 9.95 -9.95 1.42
C GLU A 27 10.71 -9.58 2.71
N GLU A 28 10.62 -8.33 3.17
CA GLU A 28 11.18 -7.86 4.45
C GLU A 28 10.62 -8.62 5.65
N LYS A 29 9.37 -9.07 5.56
CA LYS A 29 8.69 -9.89 6.58
C LYS A 29 8.89 -11.39 6.39
N VAL A 30 9.63 -11.82 5.36
CA VAL A 30 9.85 -13.23 5.00
C VAL A 30 8.52 -13.97 4.76
N ILE A 31 7.50 -13.27 4.24
CA ILE A 31 6.21 -13.84 3.89
C ILE A 31 6.22 -14.25 2.42
N TRP A 32 6.29 -15.55 2.19
CA TRP A 32 6.44 -16.15 0.86
C TRP A 32 5.21 -16.95 0.46
N ASN A 33 5.12 -17.30 -0.83
CA ASN A 33 4.10 -18.20 -1.32
C ASN A 33 4.36 -19.65 -0.86
N LYS A 34 3.42 -20.56 -1.15
CA LYS A 34 3.50 -21.99 -0.76
C LYS A 34 4.73 -22.73 -1.28
N LYS A 35 5.42 -22.21 -2.31
CA LYS A 35 6.64 -22.78 -2.87
C LYS A 35 7.91 -22.19 -2.23
N GLY A 36 7.77 -21.35 -1.21
CA GLY A 36 8.89 -20.64 -0.58
C GLY A 36 9.50 -19.57 -1.48
N LEU A 37 8.70 -18.98 -2.38
CA LEU A 37 9.16 -17.91 -3.27
C LEU A 37 8.40 -16.60 -2.99
N PRO A 38 8.98 -15.43 -3.27
CA PRO A 38 8.26 -14.17 -3.19
C PRO A 38 6.97 -14.17 -4.02
N PHE A 39 5.98 -13.40 -3.57
CA PHE A 39 4.75 -13.21 -4.34
C PHE A 39 5.01 -12.37 -5.58
N SER A 40 4.46 -12.76 -6.72
CA SER A 40 4.58 -11.98 -7.95
C SER A 40 3.73 -10.71 -7.90
N ASN A 41 4.20 -9.66 -8.56
CA ASN A 41 3.45 -8.41 -8.73
C ASN A 41 2.04 -8.61 -9.31
N SER A 42 1.90 -9.56 -10.24
CA SER A 42 0.61 -9.91 -10.84
C SER A 42 -0.35 -10.50 -9.79
N TYR A 43 0.13 -11.42 -8.96
CA TYR A 43 -0.69 -12.03 -7.91
C TYR A 43 -1.11 -11.00 -6.85
N ILE A 44 -0.20 -10.12 -6.43
CA ILE A 44 -0.51 -8.99 -5.54
C ILE A 44 -1.59 -8.09 -6.16
N THR A 45 -1.47 -7.79 -7.45
CA THR A 45 -2.46 -6.99 -8.18
C THR A 45 -3.82 -7.68 -8.25
N HIS A 46 -3.86 -9.00 -8.37
CA HIS A 46 -5.10 -9.77 -8.32
C HIS A 46 -5.78 -9.69 -6.94
N VAL A 47 -5.01 -9.78 -5.86
CA VAL A 47 -5.52 -9.60 -4.49
C VAL A 47 -6.06 -8.19 -4.29
N PHE A 48 -5.30 -7.16 -4.70
CA PHE A 48 -5.76 -5.76 -4.64
C PHE A 48 -7.06 -5.52 -5.42
N ASN A 49 -7.21 -6.17 -6.58
CA ASN A 49 -8.40 -6.07 -7.41
C ASN A 49 -9.57 -6.93 -6.90
N GLY A 50 -9.39 -7.71 -5.84
CA GLY A 50 -10.41 -8.60 -5.27
C GLY A 50 -10.70 -9.83 -6.14
N ARG A 51 -9.76 -10.24 -7.00
CA ARG A 51 -9.86 -11.47 -7.80
C ARG A 51 -9.40 -12.70 -7.00
N ASN A 52 -8.50 -12.48 -6.04
CA ASN A 52 -7.94 -13.51 -5.18
C ASN A 52 -7.98 -13.02 -3.73
N THR A 53 -8.05 -13.97 -2.80
CA THR A 53 -7.94 -13.71 -1.37
C THR A 53 -6.60 -14.21 -0.87
N ASN A 54 -5.88 -13.36 -0.14
CA ASN A 54 -4.65 -13.73 0.56
C ASN A 54 -4.44 -12.73 1.69
N ASN A 55 -4.59 -13.17 2.94
CA ASN A 55 -4.60 -12.29 4.10
C ASN A 55 -3.28 -11.55 4.27
N ASP A 56 -2.14 -12.22 4.07
CA ASP A 56 -0.82 -11.60 4.23
C ASP A 56 -0.62 -10.45 3.22
N ILE A 57 -1.03 -10.67 1.96
CA ILE A 57 -0.97 -9.63 0.93
C ILE A 57 -1.96 -8.51 1.22
N GLU A 58 -3.18 -8.84 1.68
CA GLU A 58 -4.18 -7.82 2.04
C GLU A 58 -3.69 -6.93 3.19
N GLU A 59 -3.06 -7.53 4.20
CA GLU A 59 -2.49 -6.81 5.34
C GLU A 59 -1.31 -5.94 4.92
N ALA A 60 -0.39 -6.47 4.10
CA ALA A 60 0.70 -5.70 3.53
C ALA A 60 0.22 -4.51 2.68
N ILE A 61 -0.87 -4.69 1.93
CA ILE A 61 -1.52 -3.59 1.19
C ILE A 61 -2.05 -2.52 2.15
N ILE A 62 -2.76 -2.91 3.20
CA ILE A 62 -3.35 -1.98 4.17
C ILE A 62 -2.25 -1.19 4.90
N GLU A 63 -1.17 -1.87 5.29
CA GLU A 63 -0.02 -1.25 5.94
C GLU A 63 0.67 -0.23 5.03
N LEU A 64 0.93 -0.59 3.76
CA LEU A 64 1.49 0.37 2.79
C LEU A 64 0.59 1.59 2.63
N TYR A 65 -0.74 1.39 2.62
CA TYR A 65 -1.71 2.48 2.53
C TYR A 65 -1.64 3.40 3.76
N GLN A 66 -1.62 2.85 4.97
CA GLN A 66 -1.50 3.61 6.21
C GLN A 66 -0.21 4.44 6.24
N LYS A 67 0.92 3.82 5.87
CA LYS A 67 2.22 4.49 5.80
C LYS A 67 2.18 5.71 4.87
N ARG A 68 1.69 5.53 3.64
CA ARG A 68 1.63 6.62 2.65
C ARG A 68 0.66 7.73 3.07
N LEU A 69 -0.47 7.38 3.67
CA LEU A 69 -1.45 8.36 4.17
C LEU A 69 -0.84 9.23 5.29
N TYR A 70 -0.07 8.61 6.19
CA TYR A 70 0.64 9.33 7.25
C TYR A 70 1.71 10.27 6.67
N GLU A 71 2.50 9.81 5.69
CA GLU A 71 3.52 10.61 5.01
C GLU A 71 2.91 11.84 4.32
N GLU A 72 1.82 11.66 3.55
CA GLU A 72 1.11 12.77 2.89
C GLU A 72 0.56 13.79 3.89
N THR A 73 -0.01 13.32 5.00
CA THR A 73 -0.55 14.18 6.07
C THR A 73 0.57 14.99 6.73
N THR A 74 1.68 14.34 7.05
CA THR A 74 2.86 14.97 7.68
C THR A 74 3.47 16.04 6.76
N ILE A 75 3.61 15.73 5.46
CA ILE A 75 4.10 16.70 4.47
C ILE A 75 3.16 17.90 4.37
N THR A 76 1.84 17.66 4.41
CA THR A 76 0.82 18.72 4.31
C THR A 76 0.87 19.66 5.52
N LEU A 77 0.97 19.11 6.73
CA LEU A 77 1.12 19.88 7.96
C LEU A 77 2.41 20.71 7.95
N ARG A 78 3.54 20.09 7.61
CA ARG A 78 4.84 20.78 7.53
C ARG A 78 4.84 21.92 6.51
N ARG A 79 4.19 21.73 5.36
CA ARG A 79 4.03 22.80 4.36
C ARG A 79 3.22 23.97 4.91
N LYS A 80 2.13 23.69 5.62
CA LYS A 80 1.32 24.74 6.27
C LYS A 80 2.18 25.51 7.27
N GLU A 81 2.92 24.83 8.16
CA GLU A 81 3.79 25.48 9.14
C GLU A 81 4.85 26.40 8.52
N ILE A 82 5.51 25.95 7.45
CA ILE A 82 6.58 26.71 6.79
C ILE A 82 6.03 27.90 6.01
N PHE A 83 4.95 27.71 5.25
CA PHE A 83 4.49 28.69 4.24
C PHE A 83 3.24 29.47 4.65
N SER A 84 2.55 29.10 5.73
CA SER A 84 1.38 29.85 6.23
C SER A 84 1.69 30.81 7.38
N LYS A 85 2.95 30.91 7.85
CA LYS A 85 3.37 32.03 8.69
C LYS A 85 3.39 33.29 7.82
N LYS A 86 2.36 34.13 7.97
CA LYS A 86 2.46 35.53 7.56
C LYS A 86 3.60 36.16 8.37
N ILE A 87 4.62 36.65 7.66
CA ILE A 87 5.56 37.64 8.19
C ILE A 87 4.74 38.91 8.48
#